data_AF-A0A2J0YZJ0-F1
#
_entry.id   AF-A0A2J0YZJ0-F1
#
_cell.length_a   1.000
_cell.length_b   1.000
_cell.length_c   1.000
_cell.angle_alpha   90.00
_cell.angle_beta   90.00
_cell.angle_gamma   90.00
#
_symmetry.space_group_name_H-M   'P 1'
#
loop_
_entity.id
_entity.type
_entity.pdbx_description
1 polymer ?
#
loop_
_entity_poly.entity_id
_entity_poly.type
_entity_poly.pdbx_seq_one_letter_code
_entity_poly.pdbx_strand_id
1 'polypeptide(L)'
;MLLRGTSLADIIRGLFGNNEIWGYAGDDYLYGGQGDDKLYGGDGHDNVEGGAGNDYLYGGLGDDKLYGGDGNDYIEGGAGNDYAEGGDGDDRFKGGAGNDTFFGGRGNDISDGGDGNDTLHSGEGHDHFLGGRGNDVIYGGNGEEYIDAGDGDDIIFAGAGNDGFNNRVNPATGKLTQQAVSGGAGNDIIYGEGGDDALKGQSGNDRTYGGSGNDIVDGGNGDNYLDGGDGNDVLDSEGGTDEAYGGRGNDRISVGAGNDRAFGDDGDDILTGGAGDDDLSGGNGHDRLVGGAGNDTLYGDAGGDTISGDGGRDVLWGGADADRFVFRGPTVLTDRDSVMDFQDGLDMFVIEKLGVKLYSNTGAAGTIYAYDTAGGDVLVKGFDSGGREFSVLVDDQNGVITATSFSSADFIFA
;
A
#
# COMPACT_ATOMS: atom_id res chain seq x y z
N MET A 1 3.82 -45.41 -21.10
CA MET A 1 4.33 -45.93 -22.39
C MET A 1 5.08 -44.82 -23.12
N LEU A 2 6.11 -45.11 -23.93
CA LEU A 2 6.80 -44.09 -24.74
C LEU A 2 6.16 -43.98 -26.13
N LEU A 3 5.73 -42.77 -26.51
CA LEU A 3 5.13 -42.41 -27.80
C LEU A 3 5.93 -41.26 -28.42
N ARG A 4 6.11 -41.29 -29.74
CA ARG A 4 6.91 -40.32 -30.48
C ARG A 4 6.23 -39.92 -31.78
N GLY A 5 6.11 -38.62 -32.01
CA GLY A 5 5.70 -37.98 -33.25
C GLY A 5 6.83 -37.89 -34.25
N THR A 6 6.65 -36.99 -35.19
CA THR A 6 7.46 -36.76 -36.38
C THR A 6 7.82 -35.28 -36.48
N SER A 7 8.18 -34.80 -37.67
CA SER A 7 8.44 -33.37 -37.89
C SER A 7 7.28 -32.67 -38.60
N LEU A 8 6.08 -33.22 -38.45
CA LEU A 8 4.83 -32.78 -39.06
C LEU A 8 3.78 -32.78 -37.95
N ALA A 9 2.69 -32.04 -38.16
CA ALA A 9 1.52 -32.08 -37.28
C ALA A 9 1.03 -33.52 -37.03
N ASP A 10 1.09 -33.94 -35.78
CA ASP A 10 0.74 -35.27 -35.29
C ASP A 10 -0.44 -35.21 -34.30
N ILE A 11 -1.09 -36.36 -34.12
CA ILE A 11 -2.10 -36.56 -33.07
C ILE A 11 -1.75 -37.83 -32.31
N ILE A 12 -1.36 -37.68 -31.04
CA ILE A 12 -0.82 -38.77 -30.22
C ILE A 12 -1.65 -38.93 -28.95
N ARG A 13 -2.01 -40.18 -28.59
CA ARG A 13 -2.88 -40.48 -27.44
C ARG A 13 -2.28 -41.59 -26.57
N GLY A 14 -2.05 -41.29 -25.28
CA GLY A 14 -1.52 -42.21 -24.27
C GLY A 14 -2.56 -43.14 -23.64
N LEU A 15 -3.77 -42.61 -23.42
CA LEU A 15 -4.95 -43.27 -22.85
C LEU A 15 -4.83 -43.64 -21.37
N PHE A 16 -4.09 -44.70 -21.02
CA PHE A 16 -4.06 -45.24 -19.65
C PHE A 16 -2.63 -45.46 -19.15
N GLY A 17 -2.44 -45.17 -17.86
CA GLY A 17 -1.19 -45.31 -17.13
C GLY A 17 -0.16 -44.26 -17.55
N ASN A 18 0.95 -44.20 -16.81
CA ASN A 18 1.98 -43.19 -17.00
C ASN A 18 2.68 -43.28 -18.37
N ASN A 19 2.62 -42.21 -19.15
CA ASN A 19 3.04 -42.06 -20.53
C ASN A 19 4.15 -41.02 -20.69
N GLU A 20 4.95 -41.18 -21.74
CA GLU A 20 5.95 -40.20 -22.15
C GLU A 20 5.71 -39.97 -23.64
N ILE A 21 5.32 -38.76 -24.02
CA ILE A 21 4.85 -38.39 -25.34
C ILE A 21 5.70 -37.23 -25.86
N TRP A 22 6.25 -37.39 -27.07
CA TRP A 22 7.05 -36.36 -27.74
C TRP A 22 6.41 -36.01 -29.08
N GLY A 23 6.05 -34.74 -29.32
CA GLY A 23 5.57 -34.22 -30.61
C GLY A 23 6.70 -33.99 -31.60
N TYR A 24 7.74 -33.29 -31.13
CA TYR A 24 8.94 -32.82 -31.83
C TYR A 24 8.75 -31.54 -32.65
N ALA A 25 8.25 -31.59 -33.87
CA ALA A 25 8.11 -30.38 -34.68
C ALA A 25 6.83 -30.42 -35.51
N GLY A 26 6.25 -29.24 -35.75
CA GLY A 26 4.92 -29.09 -36.34
C GLY A 26 3.86 -28.92 -35.26
N ASP A 27 2.68 -28.44 -35.65
CA ASP A 27 1.59 -28.16 -34.72
C ASP A 27 0.90 -29.47 -34.28
N ASP A 28 1.22 -29.95 -33.08
CA ASP A 28 0.87 -31.27 -32.58
C ASP A 28 -0.32 -31.27 -31.61
N TYR A 29 -1.04 -32.39 -31.53
CA TYR A 29 -2.06 -32.64 -30.52
C TYR A 29 -1.66 -33.84 -29.66
N LEU A 30 -1.31 -33.59 -28.40
CA LEU A 30 -0.85 -34.60 -27.45
C LEU A 30 -1.90 -34.80 -26.34
N TYR A 31 -2.24 -36.06 -26.05
CA TYR A 31 -3.21 -36.41 -25.01
C TYR A 31 -2.65 -37.51 -24.10
N GLY A 32 -2.46 -37.22 -22.81
CA GLY A 32 -1.95 -38.14 -21.79
C GLY A 32 -3.00 -39.18 -21.41
N GLY A 33 -4.09 -38.71 -20.81
CA GLY A 33 -5.23 -39.52 -20.41
C GLY A 33 -5.25 -39.76 -18.90
N GLN A 34 -5.09 -41.01 -18.46
CA GLN A 34 -5.03 -41.34 -17.04
C GLN A 34 -3.60 -41.70 -16.62
N GLY A 35 -3.22 -41.29 -15.41
CA GLY A 35 -1.92 -41.57 -14.78
C GLY A 35 -0.94 -40.43 -15.00
N ASP A 36 0.17 -40.45 -14.26
CA ASP A 36 1.16 -39.37 -14.29
C ASP A 36 2.00 -39.42 -15.58
N ASP A 37 1.71 -38.50 -16.49
CA ASP A 37 2.23 -38.46 -17.85
C ASP A 37 3.31 -37.37 -18.03
N LYS A 38 4.10 -37.51 -19.08
CA LYS A 38 5.08 -36.51 -19.53
C LYS A 38 4.85 -36.20 -20.99
N LEU A 39 4.50 -34.97 -21.30
CA LEU A 39 4.16 -34.53 -22.64
C LEU A 39 5.09 -33.38 -23.06
N TYR A 40 5.69 -33.51 -24.23
CA TYR A 40 6.61 -32.53 -24.81
C TYR A 40 6.10 -32.17 -26.21
N GLY A 41 5.62 -30.95 -26.41
CA GLY A 41 5.18 -30.40 -27.71
C GLY A 41 6.35 -30.34 -28.69
N GLY A 42 7.26 -29.39 -28.47
CA GLY A 42 8.47 -29.21 -29.25
C GLY A 42 8.45 -27.89 -30.02
N ASP A 43 8.73 -27.92 -31.32
CA ASP A 43 8.66 -26.73 -32.18
C ASP A 43 7.29 -26.69 -32.88
N GLY A 44 6.46 -25.67 -32.69
CA GLY A 44 5.15 -25.60 -33.33
C GLY A 44 4.13 -24.86 -32.47
N HIS A 45 2.89 -24.78 -32.94
CA HIS A 45 1.77 -24.36 -32.11
C HIS A 45 1.03 -25.60 -31.60
N ASP A 46 1.42 -26.10 -30.44
CA ASP A 46 1.00 -27.39 -29.93
C ASP A 46 -0.22 -27.29 -29.02
N ASN A 47 -0.98 -28.38 -28.93
CA ASN A 47 -2.08 -28.55 -27.99
C ASN A 47 -1.83 -29.80 -27.14
N VAL A 48 -1.47 -29.60 -25.89
CA VAL A 48 -1.02 -30.62 -24.95
C VAL A 48 -2.03 -30.75 -23.80
N GLU A 49 -2.58 -31.95 -23.59
CA GLU A 49 -3.56 -32.24 -22.55
C GLU A 49 -3.07 -33.40 -21.67
N GLY A 50 -2.85 -33.15 -20.38
CA GLY A 50 -2.41 -34.13 -19.38
C GLY A 50 -3.52 -35.12 -19.06
N GLY A 51 -4.62 -34.61 -18.50
CA GLY A 51 -5.82 -35.39 -18.22
C GLY A 51 -6.00 -35.60 -16.72
N ALA A 52 -5.84 -36.82 -16.24
CA ALA A 52 -5.97 -37.13 -14.82
C ALA A 52 -4.70 -37.79 -14.31
N GLY A 53 -4.13 -37.28 -13.23
CA GLY A 53 -2.80 -37.69 -12.75
C GLY A 53 -1.96 -36.46 -12.46
N ASN A 54 -0.74 -36.66 -11.96
CA ASN A 54 0.18 -35.54 -11.78
C ASN A 54 1.11 -35.46 -13.00
N ASP A 55 0.76 -34.62 -13.96
CA ASP A 55 1.36 -34.58 -15.28
C ASP A 55 2.49 -33.55 -15.37
N TYR A 56 3.40 -33.77 -16.31
CA TYR A 56 4.41 -32.80 -16.73
C TYR A 56 4.16 -32.42 -18.19
N LEU A 57 3.88 -31.15 -18.45
CA LEU A 57 3.61 -30.60 -19.77
C LEU A 57 4.70 -29.58 -20.12
N TYR A 58 5.24 -29.68 -21.33
CA TYR A 58 6.18 -28.71 -21.89
C TYR A 58 5.75 -28.35 -23.31
N GLY A 59 5.45 -27.08 -23.57
CA GLY A 59 5.08 -26.54 -24.88
C GLY A 59 6.28 -26.54 -25.83
N GLY A 60 7.21 -25.61 -25.61
CA GLY A 60 8.47 -25.54 -26.33
C GLY A 60 8.67 -24.23 -27.06
N LEU A 61 8.70 -24.26 -28.39
CA LEU A 61 8.80 -23.06 -29.22
C LEU A 61 7.49 -22.88 -29.99
N GLY A 62 6.92 -21.69 -29.94
CA GLY A 62 5.67 -21.33 -30.59
C GLY A 62 4.59 -21.02 -29.56
N ASP A 63 3.44 -20.54 -30.03
CA ASP A 63 2.31 -20.22 -29.16
C ASP A 63 1.52 -21.52 -28.87
N ASP A 64 1.70 -22.09 -27.69
CA ASP A 64 1.17 -23.39 -27.29
C ASP A 64 -0.10 -23.30 -26.42
N LYS A 65 -0.83 -24.42 -26.34
CA LYS A 65 -1.97 -24.60 -25.44
C LYS A 65 -1.76 -25.81 -24.55
N LEU A 66 -1.73 -25.59 -23.25
CA LEU A 66 -1.39 -26.59 -22.25
C LEU A 66 -2.55 -26.74 -21.25
N TYR A 67 -3.00 -27.96 -21.01
CA TYR A 67 -4.09 -28.26 -20.09
C TYR A 67 -3.67 -29.38 -19.14
N GLY A 68 -3.50 -29.08 -17.85
CA GLY A 68 -3.14 -30.05 -16.80
C GLY A 68 -4.27 -31.05 -16.57
N GLY A 69 -5.37 -30.58 -15.97
CA GLY A 69 -6.58 -31.34 -15.72
C GLY A 69 -6.79 -31.65 -14.25
N ASP A 70 -7.01 -32.92 -13.91
CA ASP A 70 -7.16 -33.36 -12.52
C ASP A 70 -5.80 -33.82 -11.97
N GLY A 71 -5.32 -33.24 -10.88
CA GLY A 71 -4.08 -33.65 -10.21
C GLY A 71 -3.14 -32.46 -10.00
N ASN A 72 -1.97 -32.73 -9.46
CA ASN A 72 -0.97 -31.68 -9.22
C ASN A 72 0.02 -31.66 -10.39
N ASP A 73 -0.20 -30.77 -11.33
CA ASP A 73 0.50 -30.71 -12.60
C ASP A 73 1.69 -29.75 -12.57
N TYR A 74 2.62 -29.97 -13.50
CA TYR A 74 3.72 -29.06 -13.78
C TYR A 74 3.71 -28.70 -15.26
N ILE A 75 3.48 -27.43 -15.54
CA ILE A 75 3.27 -26.89 -16.88
C ILE A 75 4.37 -25.86 -17.18
N GLU A 76 5.04 -26.00 -18.31
CA GLU A 76 6.04 -25.04 -18.81
C GLU A 76 5.71 -24.65 -20.26
N GLY A 77 5.44 -23.37 -20.50
CA GLY A 77 5.11 -22.80 -21.81
C GLY A 77 6.30 -22.89 -22.76
N GLY A 78 7.36 -22.17 -22.43
CA GLY A 78 8.60 -22.15 -23.20
C GLY A 78 8.82 -20.79 -23.83
N ALA A 79 8.86 -20.71 -25.15
CA ALA A 79 9.00 -19.45 -25.87
C ALA A 79 7.88 -19.29 -26.87
N GLY A 80 7.15 -18.19 -26.79
CA GLY A 80 5.90 -17.98 -27.51
C GLY A 80 4.91 -17.27 -26.60
N ASN A 81 3.71 -16.99 -27.10
CA ASN A 81 2.62 -16.50 -26.26
C ASN A 81 1.74 -17.70 -25.91
N ASP A 82 2.01 -18.30 -24.77
CA ASP A 82 1.43 -19.58 -24.39
C ASP A 82 0.13 -19.41 -23.60
N TYR A 83 -0.74 -20.39 -23.71
CA TYR A 83 -1.97 -20.49 -22.91
C TYR A 83 -1.91 -21.75 -22.06
N ALA A 84 -2.13 -21.62 -20.76
CA ALA A 84 -2.13 -22.74 -19.84
C ALA A 84 -3.34 -22.73 -18.87
N GLU A 85 -3.90 -23.91 -18.61
CA GLU A 85 -4.86 -24.18 -17.53
C GLU A 85 -4.30 -25.29 -16.63
N GLY A 86 -4.21 -25.03 -15.32
CA GLY A 86 -3.84 -26.01 -14.29
C GLY A 86 -4.96 -27.03 -14.09
N GLY A 87 -6.06 -26.59 -13.50
CA GLY A 87 -7.28 -27.39 -13.32
C GLY A 87 -7.63 -27.61 -11.86
N ASP A 88 -7.83 -28.86 -11.46
CA ASP A 88 -8.10 -29.24 -10.07
C ASP A 88 -6.83 -29.83 -9.45
N GLY A 89 -6.21 -29.16 -8.47
CA GLY A 89 -5.03 -29.65 -7.75
C GLY A 89 -4.06 -28.53 -7.41
N ASP A 90 -2.95 -28.85 -6.74
CA ASP A 90 -1.92 -27.83 -6.46
C ASP A 90 -0.92 -27.79 -7.63
N ASP A 91 -1.14 -26.90 -8.58
CA ASP A 91 -0.44 -26.85 -9.86
C ASP A 91 0.79 -25.92 -9.85
N ARG A 92 1.64 -26.11 -10.87
CA ARG A 92 2.82 -25.26 -11.11
C ARG A 92 2.88 -24.82 -12.55
N PHE A 93 3.02 -23.52 -12.77
CA PHE A 93 3.19 -22.94 -14.09
C PHE A 93 4.50 -22.14 -14.20
N LYS A 94 5.12 -22.23 -15.37
CA LYS A 94 6.21 -21.36 -15.80
C LYS A 94 5.99 -20.96 -17.26
N GLY A 95 5.69 -19.69 -17.52
CA GLY A 95 5.41 -19.19 -18.87
C GLY A 95 6.66 -19.22 -19.73
N GLY A 96 7.67 -18.43 -19.35
CA GLY A 96 8.95 -18.44 -20.03
C GLY A 96 9.17 -17.12 -20.77
N ALA A 97 9.11 -17.11 -22.10
CA ALA A 97 9.35 -15.91 -22.88
C ALA A 97 8.23 -15.65 -23.87
N GLY A 98 7.66 -14.45 -23.84
CA GLY A 98 6.49 -14.03 -24.61
C GLY A 98 5.34 -13.70 -23.66
N ASN A 99 4.20 -13.29 -24.20
CA ASN A 99 3.09 -12.83 -23.39
C ASN A 99 2.17 -14.01 -23.09
N ASP A 100 2.33 -14.60 -21.92
CA ASP A 100 1.70 -15.83 -21.52
C ASP A 100 0.37 -15.58 -20.79
N THR A 101 -0.52 -16.56 -20.82
CA THR A 101 -1.78 -16.54 -20.09
C THR A 101 -1.94 -17.83 -19.29
N PHE A 102 -2.17 -17.71 -17.98
CA PHE A 102 -2.36 -18.86 -17.10
C PHE A 102 -3.65 -18.74 -16.28
N PHE A 103 -4.34 -19.87 -16.13
CA PHE A 103 -5.45 -20.08 -15.20
C PHE A 103 -5.13 -21.26 -14.28
N GLY A 104 -4.92 -21.01 -12.99
CA GLY A 104 -4.62 -22.02 -11.96
C GLY A 104 -5.78 -22.98 -11.75
N GLY A 105 -6.93 -22.45 -11.37
CA GLY A 105 -8.15 -23.23 -11.17
C GLY A 105 -8.46 -23.40 -9.69
N ARG A 106 -8.49 -24.64 -9.20
CA ARG A 106 -8.71 -24.94 -7.78
C ARG A 106 -7.46 -25.55 -7.19
N GLY A 107 -7.05 -25.06 -6.03
CA GLY A 107 -5.92 -25.60 -5.28
C GLY A 107 -4.95 -24.51 -4.93
N ASN A 108 -3.81 -24.85 -4.34
CA ASN A 108 -2.80 -23.85 -4.00
C ASN A 108 -1.71 -23.89 -5.07
N ASP A 109 -1.83 -22.98 -6.02
CA ASP A 109 -1.05 -22.93 -7.23
C ASP A 109 0.20 -22.06 -7.07
N ILE A 110 1.20 -22.34 -7.90
CA ILE A 110 2.41 -21.53 -8.01
C ILE A 110 2.64 -21.20 -9.48
N SER A 111 2.74 -19.93 -9.83
CA SER A 111 3.04 -19.51 -11.20
C SER A 111 4.17 -18.50 -11.28
N ASP A 112 4.94 -18.60 -12.36
CA ASP A 112 5.98 -17.66 -12.78
C ASP A 112 5.72 -17.29 -14.25
N GLY A 113 5.34 -16.04 -14.53
CA GLY A 113 5.06 -15.55 -15.89
C GLY A 113 6.33 -15.58 -16.75
N GLY A 114 7.37 -14.89 -16.29
CA GLY A 114 8.69 -14.92 -16.89
C GLY A 114 9.04 -13.62 -17.60
N ASP A 115 9.40 -13.67 -18.87
CA ASP A 115 9.69 -12.49 -19.70
C ASP A 115 8.50 -12.21 -20.61
N GLY A 116 7.82 -11.09 -20.47
CA GLY A 116 6.68 -10.74 -21.33
C GLY A 116 5.65 -9.92 -20.59
N ASN A 117 4.57 -9.58 -21.27
CA ASN A 117 3.43 -8.98 -20.58
C ASN A 117 2.40 -10.08 -20.33
N ASP A 118 2.44 -10.67 -19.15
CA ASP A 118 1.73 -11.88 -18.82
C ASP A 118 0.36 -11.58 -18.19
N THR A 119 -0.56 -12.54 -18.28
CA THR A 119 -1.86 -12.48 -17.62
C THR A 119 -2.07 -13.73 -16.79
N LEU A 120 -2.06 -13.58 -15.46
CA LEU A 120 -2.08 -14.70 -14.52
C LEU A 120 -3.37 -14.66 -13.69
N HIS A 121 -4.10 -15.77 -13.67
CA HIS A 121 -5.30 -15.96 -12.86
C HIS A 121 -5.13 -17.17 -11.95
N SER A 122 -5.22 -17.00 -10.64
CA SER A 122 -5.09 -18.13 -9.67
C SER A 122 -6.37 -18.94 -9.58
N GLY A 123 -7.49 -18.28 -9.27
CA GLY A 123 -8.76 -18.97 -9.04
C GLY A 123 -9.09 -19.10 -7.56
N GLU A 124 -9.21 -20.33 -7.07
CA GLU A 124 -9.57 -20.65 -5.68
C GLU A 124 -8.38 -21.30 -4.95
N GLY A 125 -7.94 -20.73 -3.82
CA GLY A 125 -6.92 -21.34 -2.96
C GLY A 125 -5.87 -20.33 -2.50
N HIS A 126 -4.83 -20.79 -1.81
CA HIS A 126 -3.76 -19.90 -1.34
C HIS A 126 -2.57 -19.94 -2.30
N ASP A 127 -2.51 -18.97 -3.18
CA ASP A 127 -1.68 -19.05 -4.38
C ASP A 127 -0.40 -18.20 -4.28
N HIS A 128 0.58 -18.48 -5.15
CA HIS A 128 1.86 -17.77 -5.22
C HIS A 128 2.18 -17.34 -6.66
N PHE A 129 2.28 -16.03 -6.88
CA PHE A 129 2.57 -15.41 -8.17
C PHE A 129 3.93 -14.74 -8.19
N LEU A 130 4.64 -14.99 -9.28
CA LEU A 130 5.73 -14.18 -9.78
C LEU A 130 5.32 -13.72 -11.19
N GLY A 131 5.17 -12.41 -11.42
CA GLY A 131 4.91 -11.87 -12.76
C GLY A 131 6.16 -12.01 -13.63
N GLY A 132 7.25 -11.38 -13.20
CA GLY A 132 8.56 -11.51 -13.80
C GLY A 132 9.03 -10.19 -14.38
N ARG A 133 9.28 -10.14 -15.69
CA ARG A 133 9.63 -8.92 -16.42
C ARG A 133 8.57 -8.60 -17.43
N GLY A 134 8.24 -7.33 -17.54
CA GLY A 134 7.25 -6.79 -18.46
C GLY A 134 6.03 -6.34 -17.68
N ASN A 135 5.02 -5.85 -18.39
CA ASN A 135 3.87 -5.26 -17.72
C ASN A 135 2.78 -6.32 -17.58
N ASP A 136 2.65 -6.85 -16.37
CA ASP A 136 1.84 -8.00 -16.05
C ASP A 136 0.47 -7.61 -15.50
N VAL A 137 -0.50 -8.51 -15.67
CA VAL A 137 -1.83 -8.41 -15.06
C VAL A 137 -2.10 -9.66 -14.24
N ILE A 138 -2.26 -9.49 -12.93
CA ILE A 138 -2.42 -10.60 -11.99
C ILE A 138 -3.80 -10.51 -11.31
N TYR A 139 -4.51 -11.62 -11.28
CA TYR A 139 -5.81 -11.79 -10.63
C TYR A 139 -5.72 -12.91 -9.58
N GLY A 140 -5.62 -12.53 -8.30
CA GLY A 140 -5.46 -13.45 -7.17
C GLY A 140 -6.67 -14.32 -6.92
N GLY A 141 -7.88 -13.75 -6.89
CA GLY A 141 -9.12 -14.52 -6.86
C GLY A 141 -9.70 -14.66 -5.45
N ASN A 142 -9.85 -15.89 -4.94
CA ASN A 142 -10.28 -16.11 -3.56
C ASN A 142 -9.22 -16.90 -2.80
N GLY A 143 -8.82 -16.41 -1.64
CA GLY A 143 -7.88 -17.14 -0.79
C GLY A 143 -7.09 -16.25 0.15
N GLU A 144 -5.80 -16.50 0.24
CA GLU A 144 -4.84 -15.56 0.84
C GLU A 144 -3.65 -15.65 -0.11
N GLU A 145 -3.47 -14.62 -0.92
CA GLU A 145 -2.55 -14.66 -2.04
C GLU A 145 -1.17 -14.11 -1.67
N TYR A 146 -0.16 -14.67 -2.32
CA TYR A 146 1.19 -14.10 -2.36
C TYR A 146 1.45 -13.66 -3.80
N ILE A 147 1.80 -12.39 -4.00
CA ILE A 147 2.01 -11.83 -5.34
C ILE A 147 3.27 -10.96 -5.33
N ASP A 148 4.15 -11.19 -6.31
CA ASP A 148 5.30 -10.34 -6.65
C ASP A 148 5.27 -10.12 -8.16
N ALA A 149 4.81 -8.96 -8.62
CA ALA A 149 4.64 -8.70 -10.06
C ALA A 149 5.99 -8.50 -10.76
N GLY A 150 6.95 -7.81 -10.15
CA GLY A 150 8.36 -7.86 -10.56
C GLY A 150 8.82 -6.58 -11.26
N ASP A 151 9.45 -6.69 -12.43
CA ASP A 151 9.91 -5.53 -13.20
C ASP A 151 8.83 -5.15 -14.23
N GLY A 152 8.19 -3.99 -14.15
CA GLY A 152 7.09 -3.64 -15.05
C GLY A 152 6.24 -2.51 -14.53
N ASP A 153 5.40 -1.93 -15.39
CA ASP A 153 4.23 -1.18 -14.88
C ASP A 153 3.07 -2.19 -14.80
N ASP A 154 2.84 -2.75 -13.61
CA ASP A 154 1.97 -3.91 -13.39
C ASP A 154 0.57 -3.53 -12.87
N ILE A 155 -0.39 -4.43 -13.05
CA ILE A 155 -1.73 -4.32 -12.48
C ILE A 155 -2.08 -5.57 -11.69
N ILE A 156 -2.35 -5.39 -10.40
CA ILE A 156 -2.68 -6.48 -9.48
C ILE A 156 -4.10 -6.29 -8.96
N PHE A 157 -4.90 -7.35 -9.04
CA PHE A 157 -6.17 -7.51 -8.33
C PHE A 157 -5.98 -8.68 -7.37
N ALA A 158 -5.75 -8.41 -6.08
CA ALA A 158 -5.48 -9.45 -5.09
C ALA A 158 -6.75 -10.29 -4.87
N GLY A 159 -7.87 -9.65 -4.54
CA GLY A 159 -9.18 -10.28 -4.60
C GLY A 159 -9.81 -10.42 -3.23
N ALA A 160 -10.34 -11.61 -2.92
CA ALA A 160 -11.00 -11.85 -1.67
C ALA A 160 -10.13 -12.65 -0.70
N GLY A 161 -10.01 -12.15 0.52
CA GLY A 161 -9.27 -12.76 1.60
C GLY A 161 -8.11 -11.88 2.05
N ASN A 162 -7.36 -12.33 3.04
CA ASN A 162 -6.34 -11.50 3.65
C ASN A 162 -5.02 -11.68 2.89
N ASP A 163 -4.82 -10.83 1.88
CA ASP A 163 -3.75 -10.99 0.90
C ASP A 163 -2.43 -10.39 1.38
N GLY A 164 -1.34 -11.04 0.99
CA GLY A 164 -0.01 -10.74 1.52
C GLY A 164 0.19 -11.26 2.95
N PHE A 165 1.44 -11.63 3.29
CA PHE A 165 1.73 -12.16 4.63
C PHE A 165 2.24 -11.10 5.59
N ASN A 166 1.37 -10.71 6.51
CA ASN A 166 1.77 -10.17 7.81
C ASN A 166 2.50 -11.26 8.63
N ASN A 167 3.84 -11.28 8.55
CA ASN A 167 4.76 -12.10 9.34
C ASN A 167 4.52 -13.62 9.30
N ARG A 168 4.79 -14.28 8.15
CA ARG A 168 4.92 -15.75 8.13
C ARG A 168 6.38 -16.19 8.08
N VAL A 169 6.69 -17.17 8.93
CA VAL A 169 7.99 -17.84 8.95
C VAL A 169 8.02 -18.82 7.80
N ASN A 170 8.91 -18.59 6.82
CA ASN A 170 9.20 -19.53 5.75
C ASN A 170 9.45 -20.92 6.36
N PRO A 171 8.59 -21.93 6.07
CA PRO A 171 8.66 -23.23 6.73
C PRO A 171 9.92 -24.03 6.37
N ALA A 172 10.57 -23.70 5.25
CA ALA A 172 11.83 -24.31 4.83
C ALA A 172 13.07 -23.67 5.48
N THR A 173 13.02 -22.38 5.83
CA THR A 173 14.21 -21.62 6.29
C THR A 173 14.11 -21.08 7.72
N GLY A 174 12.92 -21.06 8.32
CA GLY A 174 12.70 -20.50 9.66
C GLY A 174 12.86 -18.98 9.73
N LYS A 175 12.97 -18.29 8.59
CA LYS A 175 13.07 -16.84 8.50
C LYS A 175 11.70 -16.24 8.24
N LEU A 176 11.42 -15.07 8.82
CA LEU A 176 10.33 -14.23 8.33
C LEU A 176 10.65 -13.88 6.88
N THR A 177 9.78 -14.30 5.96
CA THR A 177 9.75 -13.74 4.61
C THR A 177 8.62 -12.73 4.65
N GLN A 178 9.00 -11.45 4.70
CA GLN A 178 8.07 -10.37 4.45
C GLN A 178 7.88 -10.38 2.93
N GLN A 179 6.72 -10.78 2.47
CA GLN A 179 6.30 -10.39 1.14
C GLN A 179 4.80 -10.14 1.21
N ALA A 180 4.50 -8.85 1.03
CA ALA A 180 3.22 -8.28 0.72
C ALA A 180 2.80 -8.73 -0.69
N VAL A 181 1.56 -8.42 -1.08
CA VAL A 181 1.25 -8.21 -2.49
C VAL A 181 2.12 -7.06 -2.97
N SER A 182 2.99 -7.33 -3.93
CA SER A 182 4.06 -6.43 -4.33
C SER A 182 3.98 -6.08 -5.82
N GLY A 183 3.99 -4.77 -6.12
CA GLY A 183 4.18 -4.26 -7.48
C GLY A 183 5.61 -4.52 -7.97
N GLY A 184 6.60 -3.93 -7.30
CA GLY A 184 8.01 -4.16 -7.61
C GLY A 184 8.64 -2.93 -8.24
N ALA A 185 9.15 -3.06 -9.46
CA ALA A 185 9.86 -1.98 -10.14
C ALA A 185 9.05 -1.44 -11.32
N GLY A 186 8.49 -0.25 -11.16
CA GLY A 186 7.78 0.50 -12.18
C GLY A 186 6.63 1.27 -11.55
N ASN A 187 5.63 1.65 -12.33
CA ASN A 187 4.50 2.42 -11.81
C ASN A 187 3.28 1.51 -11.77
N ASP A 188 3.05 0.92 -10.61
CA ASP A 188 2.12 -0.18 -10.45
C ASP A 188 0.74 0.30 -10.02
N ILE A 189 -0.27 -0.51 -10.30
CA ILE A 189 -1.62 -0.34 -9.77
C ILE A 189 -2.00 -1.59 -9.00
N ILE A 190 -2.24 -1.44 -7.70
CA ILE A 190 -2.53 -2.56 -6.80
C ILE A 190 -3.91 -2.35 -6.18
N TYR A 191 -4.78 -3.34 -6.33
CA TYR A 191 -6.08 -3.41 -5.66
C TYR A 191 -6.07 -4.60 -4.69
N GLY A 192 -6.14 -4.35 -3.38
CA GLY A 192 -6.37 -5.39 -2.36
C GLY A 192 -7.77 -5.99 -2.48
N GLU A 193 -8.76 -5.12 -2.71
CA GLU A 193 -10.19 -5.43 -2.82
C GLU A 193 -10.85 -5.76 -1.49
N GLY A 194 -10.79 -7.00 -0.98
CA GLY A 194 -11.53 -7.36 0.21
C GLY A 194 -10.82 -8.33 1.14
N GLY A 195 -10.44 -7.85 2.32
CA GLY A 195 -9.75 -8.60 3.35
C GLY A 195 -8.91 -7.67 4.20
N ASP A 196 -8.17 -8.19 5.17
CA ASP A 196 -7.13 -7.40 5.82
C ASP A 196 -5.80 -7.61 5.06
N ASP A 197 -5.49 -6.71 4.13
CA ASP A 197 -4.43 -6.89 3.14
C ASP A 197 -3.11 -6.24 3.54
N ALA A 198 -2.01 -6.77 3.02
CA ALA A 198 -0.68 -6.17 3.11
C ALA A 198 -0.14 -5.92 1.70
N LEU A 199 -0.08 -4.65 1.30
CA LEU A 199 0.23 -4.18 -0.05
C LEU A 199 1.52 -3.33 -0.05
N LYS A 200 2.39 -3.51 -1.05
CA LYS A 200 3.61 -2.71 -1.22
C LYS A 200 3.86 -2.34 -2.68
N GLY A 201 3.93 -1.04 -2.99
CA GLY A 201 4.31 -0.54 -4.33
C GLY A 201 5.77 -0.84 -4.66
N GLN A 202 6.66 -0.53 -3.72
CA GLN A 202 8.12 -0.65 -3.78
C GLN A 202 8.85 0.49 -4.51
N SER A 203 8.98 0.48 -5.83
CA SER A 203 9.79 1.50 -6.51
C SER A 203 9.14 2.01 -7.76
N GLY A 204 8.98 3.33 -7.83
CA GLY A 204 8.29 4.04 -8.89
C GLY A 204 7.04 4.71 -8.33
N ASN A 205 6.18 5.22 -9.22
CA ASN A 205 5.05 6.04 -8.79
C ASN A 205 3.78 5.19 -8.76
N ASP A 206 3.51 4.60 -7.62
CA ASP A 206 2.52 3.54 -7.49
C ASP A 206 1.13 4.09 -7.11
N ARG A 207 0.08 3.33 -7.46
CA ARG A 207 -1.28 3.53 -6.98
C ARG A 207 -1.76 2.29 -6.25
N THR A 208 -1.99 2.43 -4.95
CA THR A 208 -2.37 1.30 -4.11
C THR A 208 -3.71 1.58 -3.42
N TYR A 209 -4.64 0.64 -3.55
CA TYR A 209 -5.98 0.69 -2.99
C TYR A 209 -6.17 -0.52 -2.07
N GLY A 210 -6.34 -0.31 -0.76
CA GLY A 210 -6.63 -1.37 0.21
C GLY A 210 -7.98 -2.03 -0.08
N GLY A 211 -9.05 -1.26 0.03
CA GLY A 211 -10.38 -1.70 -0.34
C GLY A 211 -11.27 -1.83 0.89
N SER A 212 -11.61 -3.05 1.32
CA SER A 212 -12.39 -3.25 2.54
C SER A 212 -11.69 -4.20 3.50
N GLY A 213 -11.64 -3.85 4.78
CA GLY A 213 -10.90 -4.57 5.81
C GLY A 213 -9.83 -3.65 6.40
N ASN A 214 -8.97 -4.14 7.29
CA ASN A 214 -7.94 -3.30 7.91
C ASN A 214 -6.61 -3.54 7.21
N ASP A 215 -6.26 -2.64 6.31
CA ASP A 215 -5.19 -2.82 5.35
C ASP A 215 -3.89 -2.18 5.83
N ILE A 216 -2.77 -2.75 5.37
CA ILE A 216 -1.45 -2.15 5.49
C ILE A 216 -0.97 -1.83 4.09
N VAL A 217 -0.84 -0.54 3.80
CA VAL A 217 -0.50 -0.03 2.47
C VAL A 217 0.82 0.72 2.56
N ASP A 218 1.83 0.20 1.86
CA ASP A 218 3.18 0.77 1.81
C ASP A 218 3.48 1.23 0.37
N GLY A 219 3.68 2.55 0.17
CA GLY A 219 3.96 3.11 -1.15
C GLY A 219 5.36 2.75 -1.67
N GLY A 220 6.35 2.64 -0.78
CA GLY A 220 7.75 2.56 -1.19
C GLY A 220 8.29 3.88 -1.73
N ASN A 221 9.28 3.83 -2.62
CA ASN A 221 9.95 5.03 -3.13
C ASN A 221 9.26 5.56 -4.37
N GLY A 222 9.04 6.87 -4.45
CA GLY A 222 8.48 7.53 -5.63
C GLY A 222 7.30 8.41 -5.25
N ASP A 223 6.62 9.01 -6.22
CA ASP A 223 5.46 9.85 -5.96
C ASP A 223 4.18 8.98 -6.00
N ASN A 224 3.70 8.55 -4.84
CA ASN A 224 2.68 7.52 -4.69
C ASN A 224 1.28 8.10 -4.41
N TYR A 225 0.26 7.32 -4.77
CA TYR A 225 -1.12 7.52 -4.37
C TYR A 225 -1.58 6.31 -3.55
N LEU A 226 -1.98 6.53 -2.30
CA LEU A 226 -2.46 5.48 -1.39
C LEU A 226 -3.91 5.76 -0.97
N ASP A 227 -4.74 4.72 -0.93
CA ASP A 227 -6.14 4.78 -0.51
C ASP A 227 -6.43 3.53 0.35
N GLY A 228 -6.70 3.73 1.64
CA GLY A 228 -7.01 2.65 2.59
C GLY A 228 -8.36 2.02 2.29
N GLY A 229 -9.41 2.85 2.25
CA GLY A 229 -10.75 2.44 1.89
C GLY A 229 -11.64 2.30 3.12
N ASP A 230 -12.29 1.16 3.31
CA ASP A 230 -13.16 0.90 4.46
C ASP A 230 -12.41 0.03 5.49
N GLY A 231 -11.98 0.58 6.62
CA GLY A 231 -11.02 -0.13 7.45
C GLY A 231 -10.59 0.57 8.73
N ASN A 232 -9.55 0.05 9.38
CA ASN A 232 -8.69 0.89 10.22
C ASN A 232 -7.29 0.65 9.69
N ASP A 233 -6.91 1.49 8.74
CA ASP A 233 -5.83 1.21 7.82
C ASP A 233 -4.52 1.82 8.30
N VAL A 234 -3.41 1.26 7.84
CA VAL A 234 -2.06 1.78 8.10
C VAL A 234 -1.41 2.09 6.76
N LEU A 235 -1.22 3.38 6.48
CA LEU A 235 -0.62 3.88 5.26
C LEU A 235 0.77 4.44 5.56
N ASP A 236 1.78 3.99 4.81
CA ASP A 236 3.16 4.48 4.87
C ASP A 236 3.70 4.75 3.46
N SER A 237 3.85 6.01 3.07
CA SER A 237 4.35 6.39 1.74
C SER A 237 5.87 6.42 1.63
N GLU A 238 6.61 6.27 2.74
CA GLU A 238 8.07 6.39 2.83
C GLU A 238 8.66 7.76 2.37
N GLY A 239 8.80 8.01 1.06
CA GLY A 239 9.26 9.30 0.59
C GLY A 239 9.13 9.51 -0.91
N GLY A 240 8.99 10.77 -1.29
CA GLY A 240 8.44 11.13 -2.58
C GLY A 240 7.74 12.48 -2.54
N THR A 241 6.72 12.65 -3.35
CA THR A 241 5.67 13.65 -3.16
C THR A 241 4.35 12.90 -3.27
N ASP A 242 3.80 12.56 -2.12
CA ASP A 242 2.80 11.53 -1.97
C ASP A 242 1.41 12.10 -1.69
N GLU A 243 0.39 11.30 -1.98
CA GLU A 243 -1.00 11.60 -1.65
C GLU A 243 -1.68 10.37 -1.04
N ALA A 244 -2.18 10.50 0.18
CA ALA A 244 -2.75 9.40 0.97
C ALA A 244 -4.16 9.71 1.49
N TYR A 245 -5.06 8.74 1.39
CA TYR A 245 -6.44 8.79 1.88
C TYR A 245 -6.70 7.62 2.83
N GLY A 246 -7.14 7.89 4.06
CA GLY A 246 -7.53 6.86 5.03
C GLY A 246 -8.84 6.20 4.61
N GLY A 247 -9.91 7.00 4.53
CA GLY A 247 -11.21 6.57 4.07
C GLY A 247 -12.21 6.48 5.22
N ARG A 248 -12.79 5.30 5.47
CA ARG A 248 -13.69 5.08 6.60
C ARG A 248 -12.98 4.29 7.69
N GLY A 249 -13.11 4.78 8.91
CA GLY A 249 -12.66 4.17 10.15
C GLY A 249 -11.41 4.87 10.66
N ASN A 250 -10.74 4.30 11.65
CA ASN A 250 -9.72 5.02 12.39
C ASN A 250 -8.32 4.68 11.86
N ASP A 251 -7.81 5.55 11.02
CA ASP A 251 -6.64 5.28 10.19
C ASP A 251 -5.36 5.84 10.77
N ARG A 252 -4.24 5.27 10.32
CA ARG A 252 -2.90 5.73 10.64
C ARG A 252 -2.13 5.99 9.36
N ILE A 253 -1.84 7.25 9.10
CA ILE A 253 -1.17 7.70 7.88
C ILE A 253 0.19 8.32 8.22
N SER A 254 1.22 7.93 7.48
CA SER A 254 2.58 8.47 7.52
C SER A 254 3.05 8.71 6.09
N VAL A 255 3.22 9.97 5.67
CA VAL A 255 3.60 10.29 4.28
C VAL A 255 5.10 10.50 4.08
N GLY A 256 5.85 10.73 5.15
CA GLY A 256 7.30 10.53 5.16
C GLY A 256 8.10 11.74 4.71
N ALA A 257 8.96 11.61 3.70
CA ALA A 257 9.78 12.70 3.21
C ALA A 257 9.27 13.21 1.87
N GLY A 258 8.93 14.48 1.76
CA GLY A 258 8.22 14.97 0.59
C GLY A 258 7.46 16.24 0.89
N ASN A 259 6.74 16.75 -0.09
CA ASN A 259 5.75 17.80 0.15
C ASN A 259 4.38 17.17 -0.08
N ASP A 260 3.83 16.56 0.96
CA ASP A 260 2.85 15.51 0.80
C ASP A 260 1.43 15.98 1.10
N ARG A 261 0.44 15.16 0.71
CA ARG A 261 -0.97 15.36 1.06
C ARG A 261 -1.50 14.13 1.80
N ALA A 262 -2.17 14.34 2.92
CA ALA A 262 -2.84 13.26 3.65
C ALA A 262 -4.23 13.67 4.12
N PHE A 263 -5.20 12.77 3.96
CA PHE A 263 -6.59 12.94 4.36
C PHE A 263 -7.01 11.76 5.23
N GLY A 264 -7.45 12.00 6.46
CA GLY A 264 -8.01 10.96 7.34
C GLY A 264 -9.39 10.49 6.88
N ASP A 265 -10.22 11.45 6.48
CA ASP A 265 -11.62 11.27 6.04
C ASP A 265 -12.59 11.00 7.20
N ASP A 266 -13.20 9.81 7.33
CA ASP A 266 -14.21 9.51 8.35
C ASP A 266 -13.61 8.65 9.48
N GLY A 267 -13.33 9.18 10.66
CA GLY A 267 -12.89 8.39 11.81
C GLY A 267 -12.01 9.18 12.78
N ASP A 268 -11.53 8.52 13.84
CA ASP A 268 -10.54 9.15 14.74
C ASP A 268 -9.14 8.79 14.24
N ASP A 269 -8.54 9.68 13.45
CA ASP A 269 -7.36 9.38 12.65
C ASP A 269 -6.04 9.88 13.25
N ILE A 270 -4.94 9.29 12.79
CA ILE A 270 -3.59 9.72 13.13
C ILE A 270 -2.79 9.99 11.86
N LEU A 271 -2.50 11.26 11.61
CA LEU A 271 -1.73 11.70 10.45
C LEU A 271 -0.34 12.19 10.89
N THR A 272 0.69 11.85 10.13
CA THR A 272 2.05 12.35 10.29
C THR A 272 2.64 12.72 8.93
N GLY A 273 2.96 13.99 8.73
CA GLY A 273 3.58 14.53 7.52
C GLY A 273 4.99 14.00 7.36
N GLY A 274 5.91 14.48 8.20
CA GLY A 274 7.27 13.99 8.27
C GLY A 274 8.27 15.09 7.94
N ALA A 275 8.86 15.08 6.75
CA ALA A 275 9.85 16.08 6.35
C ALA A 275 9.52 16.69 4.99
N GLY A 276 9.48 18.02 4.94
CA GLY A 276 9.09 18.82 3.79
C GLY A 276 7.79 19.56 4.10
N ASP A 277 7.26 20.32 3.14
CA ASP A 277 6.09 21.19 3.41
C ASP A 277 4.79 20.41 3.11
N ASP A 278 4.11 19.94 4.16
CA ASP A 278 2.99 19.00 4.05
C ASP A 278 1.60 19.66 4.20
N ASP A 279 0.57 19.03 3.62
CA ASP A 279 -0.84 19.43 3.74
C ASP A 279 -1.68 18.25 4.28
N LEU A 280 -2.14 18.37 5.54
CA LEU A 280 -2.82 17.30 6.28
C LEU A 280 -4.24 17.74 6.66
N SER A 281 -5.23 16.89 6.42
CA SER A 281 -6.64 17.09 6.82
C SER A 281 -7.14 15.88 7.60
N GLY A 282 -7.64 16.10 8.81
CA GLY A 282 -8.21 15.07 9.68
C GLY A 282 -9.51 14.55 9.11
N GLY A 283 -10.49 15.44 8.97
CA GLY A 283 -11.79 15.11 8.40
C GLY A 283 -12.88 15.10 9.46
N ASN A 284 -13.64 14.01 9.57
CA ASN A 284 -14.67 13.83 10.58
C ASN A 284 -14.17 12.91 11.70
N GLY A 285 -14.04 13.41 12.92
CA GLY A 285 -13.74 12.61 14.10
C GLY A 285 -12.77 13.31 15.03
N HIS A 286 -12.15 12.59 15.94
CA HIS A 286 -11.17 13.15 16.88
C HIS A 286 -9.76 12.83 16.42
N ASP A 287 -9.20 13.73 15.62
CA ASP A 287 -7.99 13.45 14.87
C ASP A 287 -6.73 13.91 15.60
N ARG A 288 -5.61 13.28 15.23
CA ARG A 288 -4.28 13.71 15.68
C ARG A 288 -3.35 13.91 14.51
N LEU A 289 -3.03 15.18 14.25
CA LEU A 289 -2.19 15.61 13.16
C LEU A 289 -0.81 16.06 13.69
N VAL A 290 0.25 15.59 13.03
CA VAL A 290 1.62 16.02 13.28
C VAL A 290 2.27 16.39 11.95
N GLY A 291 2.61 17.67 11.75
CA GLY A 291 3.24 18.18 10.53
C GLY A 291 4.64 17.60 10.38
N GLY A 292 5.54 17.95 11.30
CA GLY A 292 6.88 17.39 11.35
C GLY A 292 7.94 18.46 11.13
N ALA A 293 8.74 18.34 10.08
CA ALA A 293 9.76 19.33 9.75
C ALA A 293 9.44 19.96 8.40
N GLY A 294 9.18 21.26 8.35
CA GLY A 294 8.66 21.90 7.15
C GLY A 294 7.79 23.08 7.50
N ASN A 295 7.20 23.74 6.50
CA ASN A 295 6.15 24.71 6.73
C ASN A 295 4.83 24.03 6.37
N ASP A 296 4.19 23.45 7.37
CA ASP A 296 3.07 22.54 7.15
C ASP A 296 1.74 23.27 7.22
N THR A 297 0.72 22.74 6.55
CA THR A 297 -0.67 23.19 6.66
C THR A 297 -1.51 22.04 7.20
N LEU A 298 -2.15 22.26 8.35
CA LEU A 298 -2.91 21.23 9.07
C LEU A 298 -4.34 21.70 9.31
N TYR A 299 -5.31 20.85 8.95
CA TYR A 299 -6.74 21.04 9.13
C TYR A 299 -7.31 19.94 10.03
N GLY A 300 -7.82 20.26 11.21
CA GLY A 300 -8.55 19.29 12.06
C GLY A 300 -9.91 18.96 11.46
N ASP A 301 -10.60 19.98 10.94
CA ASP A 301 -11.93 19.91 10.32
C ASP A 301 -13.06 19.70 11.33
N ALA A 302 -13.64 18.51 11.45
CA ALA A 302 -14.83 18.29 12.26
C ALA A 302 -14.57 17.32 13.42
N GLY A 303 -14.41 17.87 14.61
CA GLY A 303 -14.39 17.13 15.86
C GLY A 303 -13.34 17.73 16.79
N GLY A 304 -13.00 17.04 17.86
CA GLY A 304 -12.11 17.60 18.88
C GLY A 304 -10.67 17.18 18.66
N ASP A 305 -9.92 17.97 17.91
CA ASP A 305 -8.67 17.52 17.30
C ASP A 305 -7.42 17.88 18.11
N THR A 306 -6.32 17.20 17.83
CA THR A 306 -5.00 17.49 18.42
C THR A 306 -3.98 17.70 17.32
N ILE A 307 -3.52 18.95 17.19
CA ILE A 307 -2.74 19.42 16.05
C ILE A 307 -1.37 19.90 16.53
N SER A 308 -0.29 19.42 15.91
CA SER A 308 1.10 19.82 16.19
C SER A 308 1.85 20.07 14.89
N GLY A 309 2.24 21.31 14.59
CA GLY A 309 3.10 21.59 13.42
C GLY A 309 4.54 21.12 13.59
N ASP A 310 5.03 21.12 14.84
CA ASP A 310 6.39 20.77 15.25
C ASP A 310 7.49 21.72 14.76
N GLY A 311 7.96 21.62 13.52
CA GLY A 311 9.25 22.11 13.09
C GLY A 311 9.22 22.97 11.83
N GLY A 312 8.78 24.21 11.95
CA GLY A 312 8.96 25.24 10.94
C GLY A 312 7.91 26.31 11.12
N ARG A 313 7.34 26.85 10.04
CA ARG A 313 6.29 27.88 10.15
C ARG A 313 4.97 27.33 9.65
N ASP A 314 4.19 26.85 10.60
CA ASP A 314 3.03 26.04 10.27
C ASP A 314 1.74 26.87 10.27
N VAL A 315 0.75 26.41 9.53
CA VAL A 315 -0.59 26.99 9.45
C VAL A 315 -1.57 25.95 9.99
N LEU A 316 -2.21 26.25 11.11
CA LEU A 316 -3.04 25.31 11.86
C LEU A 316 -4.49 25.81 11.88
N TRP A 317 -5.41 24.95 11.46
CA TRP A 317 -6.85 25.15 11.53
C TRP A 317 -7.45 24.06 12.42
N GLY A 318 -8.09 24.45 13.51
CA GLY A 318 -8.80 23.51 14.39
C GLY A 318 -10.07 23.00 13.73
N GLY A 319 -10.87 23.92 13.20
CA GLY A 319 -12.16 23.62 12.60
C GLY A 319 -13.32 23.76 13.59
N ALA A 320 -14.20 22.78 13.62
CA ALA A 320 -15.37 22.74 14.50
C ALA A 320 -15.01 22.07 15.84
N ASP A 321 -15.88 22.23 16.85
CA ASP A 321 -15.70 21.62 18.17
C ASP A 321 -14.43 22.08 18.90
N ALA A 322 -13.86 21.25 19.77
CA ALA A 322 -12.92 21.70 20.81
C ALA A 322 -11.51 21.16 20.59
N ASP A 323 -10.64 22.04 20.09
CA ASP A 323 -9.35 21.64 19.55
C ASP A 323 -8.19 21.90 20.49
N ARG A 324 -7.08 21.20 20.21
CA ARG A 324 -5.83 21.28 20.95
C ARG A 324 -4.67 21.55 20.04
N PHE A 325 -4.14 22.76 20.13
CA PHE A 325 -2.90 23.14 19.44
C PHE A 325 -1.70 22.86 20.35
N VAL A 326 -0.88 21.88 19.96
CA VAL A 326 0.24 21.36 20.73
C VAL A 326 1.54 22.03 20.28
N PHE A 327 2.28 22.58 21.24
CA PHE A 327 3.60 23.16 21.04
C PHE A 327 4.60 22.44 21.95
N ARG A 328 5.50 21.65 21.35
CA ARG A 328 6.38 20.73 22.09
C ARG A 328 7.86 20.97 21.81
N GLY A 329 8.65 20.98 22.88
CA GLY A 329 10.10 20.84 22.79
C GLY A 329 10.80 22.05 22.14
N PRO A 330 12.09 21.95 21.79
CA PRO A 330 12.87 23.10 21.34
C PRO A 330 12.69 23.46 19.85
N THR A 331 12.01 22.63 19.05
CA THR A 331 11.79 22.88 17.61
C THR A 331 10.91 24.10 17.39
N VAL A 332 9.89 24.30 18.23
CA VAL A 332 8.98 25.46 18.18
C VAL A 332 9.59 26.79 18.69
N LEU A 333 10.90 26.83 19.00
CA LEU A 333 11.58 28.04 19.50
C LEU A 333 12.22 28.89 18.39
N THR A 334 12.34 28.38 17.16
CA THR A 334 13.05 29.08 16.08
C THR A 334 12.12 29.79 15.11
N ASP A 335 10.93 29.24 14.94
CA ASP A 335 9.96 29.65 13.96
C ASP A 335 8.61 30.00 14.63
N ARG A 336 7.66 30.49 13.84
CA ARG A 336 6.38 31.00 14.37
C ARG A 336 5.24 30.47 13.53
N ASP A 337 4.40 29.70 14.20
CA ASP A 337 3.19 29.12 13.62
C ASP A 337 2.03 30.11 13.69
N SER A 338 1.03 29.84 12.86
CA SER A 338 -0.21 30.60 12.78
C SER A 338 -1.39 29.67 13.07
N VAL A 339 -2.16 29.97 14.10
CA VAL A 339 -3.46 29.36 14.37
C VAL A 339 -4.52 30.26 13.78
N MET A 340 -5.36 29.73 12.89
CA MET A 340 -6.15 30.55 11.97
C MET A 340 -7.60 30.79 12.44
N ASP A 341 -8.12 29.96 13.34
CA ASP A 341 -9.54 29.90 13.69
C ASP A 341 -9.84 29.61 15.17
N PHE A 342 -8.89 29.90 16.07
CA PHE A 342 -9.02 29.66 17.51
C PHE A 342 -10.34 30.18 18.11
N GLN A 343 -11.02 29.37 18.91
CA GLN A 343 -12.28 29.66 19.57
C GLN A 343 -12.11 29.79 21.09
N ASP A 344 -12.23 31.02 21.60
CA ASP A 344 -12.15 31.32 23.04
C ASP A 344 -13.18 30.52 23.87
N GLY A 345 -12.69 29.89 24.94
CA GLY A 345 -13.49 29.07 25.86
C GLY A 345 -13.83 27.68 25.34
N LEU A 346 -13.35 27.32 24.15
CA LEU A 346 -13.53 26.01 23.53
C LEU A 346 -12.17 25.36 23.26
N ASP A 347 -11.30 26.05 22.53
CA ASP A 347 -10.00 25.53 22.13
C ASP A 347 -8.93 25.75 23.19
N MET A 348 -7.86 24.96 23.11
CA MET A 348 -6.78 24.97 24.07
C MET A 348 -5.40 24.95 23.42
N PHE A 349 -4.49 25.69 24.02
CA PHE A 349 -3.05 25.57 23.78
C PHE A 349 -2.43 24.55 24.74
N VAL A 350 -1.73 23.55 24.20
CA VAL A 350 -1.01 22.55 24.99
C VAL A 350 0.49 22.82 24.88
N ILE A 351 1.11 23.20 25.99
CA ILE A 351 2.52 23.60 26.07
C ILE A 351 3.31 22.51 26.76
N GLU A 352 4.12 21.77 26.00
CA GLU A 352 4.84 20.59 26.50
C GLU A 352 6.36 20.76 26.45
N LYS A 353 7.05 20.39 27.55
CA LYS A 353 8.52 20.31 27.59
C LYS A 353 9.28 21.60 27.19
N LEU A 354 8.62 22.74 27.22
CA LEU A 354 9.18 24.06 26.94
C LEU A 354 9.68 24.81 28.19
N GLY A 355 9.45 24.26 29.38
CA GLY A 355 9.82 24.93 30.63
C GLY A 355 8.93 26.13 30.99
N VAL A 356 7.85 26.36 30.24
CA VAL A 356 6.75 27.25 30.58
C VAL A 356 5.77 26.51 31.50
N LYS A 357 5.30 27.18 32.55
CA LYS A 357 4.52 26.52 33.62
C LYS A 357 3.23 27.23 34.01
N LEU A 358 3.03 28.47 33.57
CA LEU A 358 1.86 29.26 33.94
C LEU A 358 1.62 30.42 32.98
N TYR A 359 0.35 30.82 32.89
CA TYR A 359 -0.08 32.05 32.25
C TYR A 359 0.21 33.28 33.14
N SER A 360 0.71 34.36 32.55
CA SER A 360 1.07 35.61 33.22
C SER A 360 0.66 36.82 32.36
N ASN A 361 0.62 38.01 32.94
CA ASN A 361 0.38 39.26 32.19
C ASN A 361 1.67 40.06 31.92
N THR A 362 2.84 39.54 32.31
CA THR A 362 4.08 40.32 32.35
C THR A 362 5.29 39.66 31.68
N GLY A 363 5.11 38.54 30.97
CA GLY A 363 6.15 37.91 30.13
C GLY A 363 7.47 37.55 30.83
N ALA A 364 7.40 37.00 32.04
CA ALA A 364 8.59 36.52 32.75
C ALA A 364 9.07 35.17 32.21
N ALA A 365 10.33 34.81 32.46
CA ALA A 365 10.85 33.47 32.15
C ALA A 365 10.00 32.38 32.83
N GLY A 366 9.66 31.33 32.08
CA GLY A 366 8.75 30.26 32.49
C GLY A 366 7.26 30.60 32.40
N THR A 367 6.88 31.71 31.75
CA THR A 367 5.48 32.14 31.62
C THR A 367 5.06 32.33 30.16
N ILE A 368 3.75 32.27 29.91
CA ILE A 368 3.09 32.58 28.63
C ILE A 368 2.07 33.70 28.80
N TYR A 369 1.88 34.52 27.78
CA TYR A 369 0.96 35.66 27.78
C TYR A 369 0.55 36.04 26.36
N ALA A 370 -0.63 36.64 26.21
CA ALA A 370 -1.14 37.14 24.93
C ALA A 370 -1.07 38.68 24.85
N TYR A 371 -0.88 39.23 23.64
CA TYR A 371 -1.02 40.67 23.41
C TYR A 371 -1.46 40.99 21.97
N ASP A 372 -2.21 42.10 21.81
CA ASP A 372 -2.72 42.54 20.51
C ASP A 372 -1.58 43.09 19.64
N THR A 373 -1.51 42.64 18.40
CA THR A 373 -0.61 43.19 17.41
C THR A 373 -1.18 44.48 16.83
N ALA A 374 -0.34 45.26 16.14
CA ALA A 374 -0.83 46.43 15.41
C ALA A 374 -1.68 46.06 14.18
N GLY A 375 -1.68 44.78 13.77
CA GLY A 375 -2.40 44.25 12.61
C GLY A 375 -3.85 43.90 12.88
N GLY A 376 -4.23 43.70 14.13
CA GLY A 376 -5.55 43.18 14.53
C GLY A 376 -5.45 41.80 15.17
N ASP A 377 -4.44 41.03 14.80
CA ASP A 377 -4.19 39.67 15.29
C ASP A 377 -3.68 39.67 16.74
N VAL A 378 -3.71 38.49 17.39
CA VAL A 378 -3.13 38.28 18.72
C VAL A 378 -1.84 37.50 18.61
N LEU A 379 -0.81 37.92 19.34
CA LEU A 379 0.41 37.14 19.48
C LEU A 379 0.49 36.53 20.88
N VAL A 380 0.54 35.21 20.94
CA VAL A 380 0.79 34.44 22.16
C VAL A 380 2.29 34.22 22.27
N LYS A 381 2.92 34.70 23.35
CA LYS A 381 4.36 34.57 23.59
C LYS A 381 4.63 33.79 24.87
N GLY A 382 5.51 32.79 24.78
CA GLY A 382 6.03 32.09 25.94
C GLY A 382 7.55 32.20 26.04
N PHE A 383 8.05 32.20 27.26
CA PHE A 383 9.49 32.22 27.53
C PHE A 383 9.90 30.97 28.28
N ASP A 384 10.83 30.19 27.74
CA ASP A 384 11.36 29.03 28.43
C ASP A 384 12.10 29.42 29.73
N SER A 385 12.57 28.42 30.48
CA SER A 385 13.32 28.65 31.72
C SER A 385 14.64 29.41 31.54
N GLY A 386 15.20 29.44 30.32
CA GLY A 386 16.39 30.19 29.94
C GLY A 386 16.09 31.57 29.35
N GLY A 387 14.82 31.94 29.19
CA GLY A 387 14.37 33.20 28.58
C GLY A 387 14.34 33.20 27.05
N ARG A 388 14.43 32.03 26.39
CA ARG A 388 14.21 31.90 24.94
C ARG A 388 12.72 31.99 24.66
N GLU A 389 12.38 32.72 23.62
CA GLU A 389 11.00 32.99 23.22
C GLU A 389 10.50 31.87 22.29
N PHE A 390 9.26 31.44 22.50
CA PHE A 390 8.41 30.88 21.43
C PHE A 390 7.23 31.82 21.23
N SER A 391 6.68 31.85 20.02
CA SER A 391 5.51 32.66 19.72
C SER A 391 4.58 31.96 18.75
N VAL A 392 3.29 32.22 18.89
CA VAL A 392 2.22 31.76 18.00
C VAL A 392 1.41 32.97 17.60
N LEU A 393 1.19 33.14 16.30
CA LEU A 393 0.25 34.12 15.79
C LEU A 393 -1.15 33.49 15.78
N VAL A 394 -2.11 34.14 16.44
CA VAL A 394 -3.51 33.76 16.34
C VAL A 394 -4.17 34.77 15.43
N ASP A 395 -4.51 34.34 14.22
CA ASP A 395 -5.22 35.17 13.24
C ASP A 395 -6.63 35.46 13.78
N ASP A 396 -7.07 36.70 13.60
CA ASP A 396 -8.39 37.17 13.99
C ASP A 396 -9.14 37.70 12.77
N GLN A 397 -9.44 36.80 11.83
CA GLN A 397 -10.08 37.18 10.57
C GLN A 397 -11.44 37.88 10.75
N ASN A 398 -12.09 37.67 11.90
CA ASN A 398 -13.40 38.22 12.21
C ASN A 398 -13.38 39.39 13.20
N GLY A 399 -12.22 39.78 13.76
CA GLY A 399 -12.12 40.89 14.71
C GLY A 399 -12.70 40.59 16.10
N VAL A 400 -12.79 39.31 16.49
CA VAL A 400 -13.45 38.83 17.71
C VAL A 400 -12.44 38.47 18.80
N ILE A 401 -11.23 38.06 18.44
CA ILE A 401 -10.21 37.60 19.39
C ILE A 401 -9.30 38.77 19.76
N THR A 402 -9.09 38.95 21.07
CA THR A 402 -8.11 39.93 21.58
C THR A 402 -7.24 39.27 22.63
N ALA A 403 -6.18 39.94 23.05
CA ALA A 403 -5.35 39.51 24.17
C ALA A 403 -6.16 39.20 25.44
N THR A 404 -7.31 39.85 25.61
CA THR A 404 -8.19 39.63 26.77
C THR A 404 -9.05 38.37 26.68
N SER A 405 -9.14 37.76 25.50
CA SER A 405 -9.75 36.44 25.29
C SER A 405 -8.90 35.32 25.89
N PHE A 406 -7.62 35.57 26.22
CA PHE A 406 -6.73 34.54 26.76
C PHE A 406 -6.58 34.64 28.28
N SER A 407 -6.72 33.49 28.94
CA SER A 407 -6.62 33.29 30.38
C SER A 407 -5.84 32.02 30.71
N SER A 408 -5.62 31.72 31.98
CA SER A 408 -4.99 30.43 32.36
C SER A 408 -5.83 29.20 32.03
N ALA A 409 -7.11 29.36 31.68
CA ALA A 409 -7.99 28.25 31.33
C ALA A 409 -7.71 27.70 29.92
N ASP A 410 -7.15 28.54 29.04
CA ASP A 410 -6.90 28.22 27.63
C ASP A 410 -5.54 27.53 27.41
N PHE A 411 -4.83 27.22 28.50
CA PHE A 411 -3.50 26.62 28.46
C PHE A 411 -3.40 25.37 29.34
N ILE A 412 -2.90 24.29 28.75
CA ILE A 412 -2.44 23.10 29.45
C ILE A 412 -0.91 23.13 29.47
N PHE A 413 -0.31 22.97 30.65
CA PHE A 413 1.15 22.90 30.82
C PHE A 413 1.54 21.48 31.25
N ALA A 414 2.39 20.81 30.46
CA ALA A 414 2.81 19.43 30.70
C ALA A 414 4.35 19.22 30.69
#